data_AF-A0A4Q3J4V8-F1
#
_entry.id   AF-A0A4Q3J4V8-F1
#
_cell.length_a   1.000
_cell.length_b   1.000
_cell.length_c   1.000
_cell.angle_alpha   90.00
_cell.angle_beta   90.00
_cell.angle_gamma   90.00
#
_symmetry.space_group_name_H-M   'P 1'
#
loop_
_entity.id
_entity.type
_entity.pdbx_description
1 polymer ?
#
loop_
_entity_poly.entity_id
_entity_poly.type
_entity_poly.pdbx_seq_one_letter_code
_entity_poly.pdbx_strand_id
1 'polypeptide(L)'
;RDGEGAAQLLLAFGLLGFGLRLFGFPIAPVVVGLILGPLAEQQLRRALAISQGDVMVLFQSPIAAVLFFVAALALVVPLILRARGRGAILAQVASDED
;
A
#
# COMPACT_ATOMS: atom_id res chain seq x y z
N ARG A 1 31.54 -8.98 -21.94
CA ARG A 1 31.99 -8.40 -20.64
C ARG A 1 30.74 -8.07 -19.83
N ASP A 2 29.81 -9.03 -19.76
CA ASP A 2 28.38 -8.76 -19.52
C ASP A 2 27.84 -9.49 -18.27
N GLY A 3 28.74 -10.20 -17.54
CA GLY A 3 28.40 -10.94 -16.32
C GLY A 3 28.58 -10.17 -15.02
N GLU A 4 29.37 -9.09 -15.02
CA GLU A 4 29.71 -8.34 -13.79
C GLU A 4 28.52 -7.51 -13.28
N GLY A 5 27.70 -6.96 -14.20
CA GLY A 5 26.52 -6.17 -13.85
C GLY A 5 25.40 -7.00 -13.22
N ALA A 6 25.20 -8.24 -13.68
CA ALA A 6 24.21 -9.15 -13.11
C ALA A 6 24.59 -9.55 -11.67
N ALA A 7 25.87 -9.82 -11.42
CA ALA A 7 26.36 -10.14 -10.08
C ALA A 7 26.17 -8.97 -9.11
N GLN A 8 26.44 -7.74 -9.53
CA GLN A 8 26.22 -6.53 -8.72
C GLN A 8 24.74 -6.31 -8.41
N LEU A 9 23.85 -6.53 -9.38
CA LEU A 9 22.41 -6.41 -9.19
C LEU A 9 21.88 -7.45 -8.21
N LEU A 10 22.29 -8.71 -8.37
CA LEU A 10 21.92 -9.80 -7.46
C LEU A 10 22.42 -9.56 -6.04
N LEU A 11 23.66 -9.07 -5.89
CA LEU A 11 24.21 -8.67 -4.59
C LEU A 11 23.40 -7.51 -3.97
N ALA A 12 23.04 -6.50 -4.75
CA ALA A 12 22.24 -5.37 -4.28
C ALA A 12 20.84 -5.81 -3.83
N PHE A 13 20.13 -6.60 -4.64
CA PHE A 13 18.81 -7.13 -4.27
C PHE A 13 18.86 -8.11 -3.10
N GLY A 14 19.92 -8.94 -3.01
CA GLY A 14 20.15 -9.83 -1.87
C GLY A 14 20.37 -9.05 -0.57
N LEU A 15 21.17 -7.99 -0.61
CA LEU A 15 21.41 -7.13 0.55
C LEU A 15 20.16 -6.33 0.95
N LEU A 16 19.39 -5.85 -0.03
CA LEU A 16 18.13 -5.14 0.19
C LEU A 16 17.09 -6.08 0.82
N GLY A 17 16.95 -7.29 0.31
CA GLY A 17 16.09 -8.33 0.90
C GLY A 17 16.53 -8.72 2.32
N PHE A 18 17.83 -8.83 2.56
CA PHE A 18 18.38 -9.05 3.90
C PHE A 18 18.06 -7.89 4.86
N GLY A 19 18.19 -6.64 4.40
CA GLY A 19 17.83 -5.45 5.17
C GLY A 19 16.34 -5.41 5.51
N LEU A 20 15.46 -5.68 4.55
CA LEU A 20 14.01 -5.75 4.80
C LEU A 20 13.66 -6.79 5.85
N ARG A 21 14.31 -7.97 5.80
CA ARG A 21 14.14 -9.01 6.81
C ARG A 21 14.63 -8.56 8.19
N LEU A 22 15.74 -7.82 8.26
CA LEU A 22 16.30 -7.32 9.51
C LEU A 22 15.38 -6.28 10.19
N PHE A 23 14.74 -5.41 9.41
CA PHE A 23 13.76 -4.43 9.92
C PHE A 23 12.36 -5.02 10.17
N GLY A 24 12.16 -6.32 9.96
CA GLY A 24 10.87 -6.98 10.13
C GLY A 24 9.82 -6.60 9.09
N PHE A 25 10.23 -5.98 7.98
CA PHE A 25 9.30 -5.66 6.89
C PHE A 25 8.97 -6.94 6.11
N PRO A 26 7.68 -7.32 6.01
CA PRO A 26 7.29 -8.47 5.23
C PRO A 26 7.55 -8.20 3.74
N ILE A 27 8.26 -9.13 3.07
CA ILE A 27 8.66 -8.98 1.67
C ILE A 27 7.43 -8.89 0.75
N ALA A 28 6.37 -9.65 1.04
CA ALA A 28 5.16 -9.70 0.22
C ALA A 28 4.50 -8.31 0.06
N PRO A 29 4.16 -7.56 1.13
CA PRO A 29 3.66 -6.19 1.01
C PRO A 29 4.59 -5.23 0.28
N VAL A 30 5.91 -5.37 0.42
CA VAL A 30 6.88 -4.51 -0.29
C VAL A 30 6.81 -4.74 -1.79
N VAL A 31 6.80 -6.00 -2.23
CA VAL A 31 6.68 -6.36 -3.65
C VAL A 31 5.34 -5.90 -4.22
N VAL A 32 4.25 -6.11 -3.47
CA VAL A 32 2.91 -5.64 -3.87
C VAL A 32 2.90 -4.12 -4.02
N GLY A 33 3.47 -3.36 -3.07
CA GLY A 33 3.59 -1.91 -3.18
C GLY A 33 4.43 -1.46 -4.39
N LEU A 34 5.51 -2.17 -4.71
CA LEU A 34 6.37 -1.88 -5.85
C LEU A 34 5.65 -2.10 -7.20
N ILE A 35 4.76 -3.09 -7.27
CA ILE A 35 3.93 -3.35 -8.46
C ILE A 35 2.77 -2.34 -8.54
N LEU A 36 2.08 -2.11 -7.43
CA LEU A 36 0.90 -1.25 -7.38
C LEU A 36 1.24 0.23 -7.50
N GLY A 37 2.40 0.68 -7.02
CA GLY A 37 2.81 2.08 -7.05
C GLY A 37 2.80 2.68 -8.46
N PRO A 38 3.55 2.10 -9.43
CA PRO A 38 3.52 2.54 -10.82
C PRO A 38 2.13 2.48 -11.45
N LEU A 39 1.32 1.46 -11.12
CA LEU A 39 -0.04 1.34 -11.61
C LEU A 39 -0.94 2.45 -11.06
N ALA A 40 -0.86 2.74 -9.77
CA ALA A 40 -1.61 3.82 -9.11
C ALA A 40 -1.26 5.17 -9.71
N GLU A 41 0.03 5.45 -9.87
CA GLU A 41 0.52 6.69 -10.49
C GLU A 41 0.07 6.82 -11.95
N GLN A 42 0.10 5.74 -12.72
CA GLN A 42 -0.43 5.73 -14.09
C GLN A 42 -1.93 6.05 -14.13
N GLN A 43 -2.73 5.47 -13.24
CA GLN A 43 -4.16 5.75 -13.18
C GLN A 43 -4.45 7.18 -12.70
N LEU A 44 -3.68 7.69 -11.73
CA LEU A 44 -3.78 9.07 -11.26
C LEU A 44 -3.48 10.05 -12.40
N ARG A 45 -2.36 9.86 -13.10
CA ARG A 45 -1.99 10.69 -14.27
C ARG A 45 -3.06 10.60 -15.37
N ARG A 46 -3.59 9.41 -15.64
CA ARG A 46 -4.66 9.23 -16.63
C ARG A 46 -5.93 9.99 -16.24
N ALA A 47 -6.35 9.88 -14.98
CA ALA A 47 -7.53 10.59 -14.48
C ALA A 47 -7.36 12.11 -14.59
N LEU A 48 -6.21 12.64 -14.17
CA LEU A 48 -5.90 14.07 -14.26
C LEU A 48 -5.75 14.56 -15.70
N ALA A 49 -5.19 13.75 -16.60
CA ALA A 49 -5.11 14.10 -18.01
C ALA A 49 -6.50 14.20 -18.65
N ILE A 50 -7.43 13.32 -18.28
CA ILE A 50 -8.83 13.35 -18.73
C ILE A 50 -9.56 14.57 -18.17
N SER A 51 -9.29 14.95 -16.92
CA SER A 51 -9.91 16.10 -16.26
C SER A 51 -9.21 17.43 -16.53
N GLN A 52 -8.26 17.48 -17.48
CA GLN A 52 -7.50 18.68 -17.81
C GLN A 52 -6.74 19.28 -16.61
N GLY A 53 -6.30 18.44 -15.69
CA GLY A 53 -5.57 18.83 -14.48
C GLY A 53 -6.46 19.12 -13.27
N ASP A 54 -7.79 19.02 -13.38
CA ASP A 54 -8.69 19.22 -12.25
C ASP A 54 -8.63 18.04 -11.27
N VAL A 55 -8.07 18.30 -10.08
CA VAL A 55 -7.95 17.33 -8.98
C VAL A 55 -9.28 17.06 -8.28
N MET A 56 -10.28 17.94 -8.40
CA MET A 56 -11.61 17.71 -7.81
C MET A 56 -12.36 16.56 -8.46
N VAL A 57 -11.98 16.16 -9.69
CA VAL A 57 -12.55 14.99 -10.37
C VAL A 57 -12.41 13.71 -9.54
N LEU A 58 -11.36 13.62 -8.72
CA LEU A 58 -11.09 12.46 -7.86
C LEU A 58 -12.14 12.29 -6.76
N PHE A 59 -12.82 13.37 -6.37
CA PHE A 59 -13.83 13.38 -5.30
C PHE A 59 -15.25 13.63 -5.80
N GLN A 60 -15.41 14.17 -7.02
CA GLN A 60 -16.73 14.47 -7.59
C GLN A 60 -17.53 13.23 -7.98
N SER A 61 -16.88 12.11 -8.29
CA SER A 61 -17.59 10.88 -8.62
C SER A 61 -18.27 10.32 -7.37
N PRO A 62 -19.59 10.04 -7.39
CA PRO A 62 -20.29 9.47 -6.24
C PRO A 62 -19.70 8.11 -5.83
N ILE A 63 -19.20 7.33 -6.78
CA ILE A 63 -18.53 6.05 -6.51
C ILE A 63 -17.20 6.30 -5.79
N ALA A 64 -16.41 7.29 -6.24
CA ALA A 64 -15.15 7.62 -5.60
C ALA A 64 -15.36 8.12 -4.17
N ALA A 65 -16.38 8.97 -3.94
CA ALA A 65 -16.73 9.44 -2.61
C ALA A 65 -17.08 8.29 -1.65
N VAL A 66 -17.89 7.31 -2.10
CA VAL A 66 -18.21 6.13 -1.28
C VAL A 66 -16.96 5.28 -1.01
N LEU A 67 -16.12 5.03 -2.02
CA LEU A 67 -14.89 4.26 -1.85
C LEU A 67 -13.92 4.93 -0.87
N PHE A 68 -13.71 6.25 -0.99
CA PHE A 68 -12.89 7.00 -0.05
C PHE A 68 -13.46 6.99 1.36
N PHE A 69 -14.78 7.09 1.51
CA PHE A 69 -15.44 6.99 2.80
C PHE A 69 -15.22 5.62 3.46
N VAL A 70 -15.41 4.53 2.71
CA VAL A 70 -15.16 3.17 3.20
C VAL A 70 -13.69 2.96 3.55
N ALA A 71 -12.77 3.43 2.70
CA ALA A 71 -11.33 3.35 2.98
C ALA A 71 -10.94 4.13 4.24
N ALA A 72 -11.49 5.33 4.43
CA ALA A 72 -11.27 6.14 5.62
C ALA A 72 -11.81 5.43 6.88
N LEU A 73 -13.01 4.84 6.82
CA LEU A 73 -13.55 4.05 7.92
C LEU A 73 -12.65 2.84 8.24
N ALA A 74 -12.23 2.08 7.24
CA ALA A 74 -11.38 0.91 7.43
C ALA A 74 -10.04 1.26 8.10
N LEU A 75 -9.50 2.45 7.87
CA LEU A 75 -8.28 2.93 8.50
C LEU A 75 -8.53 3.52 9.90
N VAL A 76 -9.55 4.36 10.05
CA VAL A 76 -9.80 5.17 11.26
C VAL A 76 -10.47 4.35 12.36
N VAL A 77 -11.41 3.47 12.03
CA VAL A 77 -12.15 2.63 13.01
C VAL A 77 -11.21 1.78 13.87
N PRO A 78 -10.29 0.96 13.32
CA PRO A 78 -9.38 0.17 14.15
C PRO A 78 -8.43 1.05 14.95
N LEU A 79 -7.99 2.19 14.41
CA LEU A 79 -7.11 3.13 15.10
C LEU A 79 -7.78 3.72 16.35
N ILE A 80 -9.04 4.16 16.22
CA ILE A 80 -9.82 4.70 17.35
C ILE A 80 -10.13 3.61 18.38
N LEU A 81 -10.53 2.41 17.95
CA LEU A 81 -10.84 1.31 18.86
C LEU A 81 -9.61 0.86 19.66
N ARG A 82 -8.44 0.83 19.01
CA ARG A 82 -7.15 0.57 19.66
C ARG A 82 -6.77 1.67 20.64
N ALA A 83 -6.97 2.95 20.28
CA ALA A 83 -6.74 4.08 21.17
C ALA A 83 -7.68 4.11 22.39
N ARG A 84 -8.92 3.60 22.25
CA ARG A 84 -9.90 3.49 23.36
C ARG A 84 -9.76 2.23 24.20
N GLY A 85 -8.66 1.47 24.07
CA GLY A 85 -8.39 0.27 24.87
C GLY A 85 -9.24 -0.96 24.50
N ARG A 86 -10.01 -0.91 23.40
CA ARG A 86 -10.81 -2.04 22.89
C ARG A 86 -10.07 -2.89 21.85
N GLY A 87 -8.76 -2.69 21.70
CA GLY A 87 -7.92 -3.47 20.77
C GLY A 87 -7.96 -4.98 20.99
N ALA A 88 -8.27 -5.42 22.23
CA ALA A 88 -8.35 -6.84 22.57
C ALA A 88 -9.51 -7.58 21.87
N ILE A 89 -10.63 -6.91 21.53
CA ILE A 89 -11.77 -7.55 20.88
C ILE A 89 -11.52 -7.75 19.38
N LEU A 90 -10.84 -6.80 18.71
CA LEU A 90 -10.48 -6.95 17.30
C LEU A 90 -9.35 -7.96 17.08
N ALA A 91 -8.43 -8.08 18.04
CA ALA A 91 -7.39 -9.10 18.01
C ALA A 91 -7.95 -10.52 18.09
N GLN A 92 -9.06 -10.72 18.82
CA GLN A 92 -9.76 -12.01 18.89
C GLN A 92 -10.52 -12.34 17.60
N VAL A 93 -11.17 -11.35 16.98
CA VAL A 93 -11.87 -11.55 15.69
C VAL A 93 -10.89 -11.91 14.58
N ALA A 94 -9.73 -11.25 14.52
CA ALA A 94 -8.72 -11.54 13.50
C ALA A 94 -8.02 -12.91 13.68
N SER A 95 -8.03 -13.48 14.89
CA SER A 95 -7.44 -14.80 15.18
C SER A 95 -8.41 -15.97 15.02
N ASP A 96 -9.71 -15.72 14.88
CA ASP A 96 -10.76 -16.74 14.69
C ASP A 96 -11.02 -17.06 13.20
N GLU A 97 -10.35 -16.34 12.29
CA GLU A 97 -10.48 -16.48 10.82
C GLU A 97 -9.36 -17.33 10.17
N ASP A 98 -8.46 -17.93 10.96
CA ASP A 98 -7.49 -18.96 10.52
C ASP A 98 -8.02 -20.38 10.76
#